data_AF-A0A7R8VLF0-F1
#
_entry.id   AF-A0A7R8VLF0-F1
#
_cell.length_a   1.000
_cell.length_b   1.000
_cell.length_c   1.000
_cell.angle_alpha   90.00
_cell.angle_beta   90.00
_cell.angle_gamma   90.00
#
_symmetry.space_group_name_H-M   'P 1'
#
loop_
_entity.id
_entity.type
_entity.pdbx_description
1 polymer ?
#
loop_
_entity_poly.entity_id
_entity_poly.type
_entity_poly.pdbx_seq_one_letter_code
_entity_poly.pdbx_strand_id
1 'polypeptide(L)'
;MRVFVGCISQQTCMNLLRSLAGVSDDCRLGVGKVKNRTVFPLAWSNPFYAHYIGCGKRRGQDRDVTPRSFPKTSAVINTVTSYIDGSMVYGSNVKMADNLRLLQGGLMRTLPVFKDLGLSNMLPLKLDHPDDGCIRTDKDIYCFLAGDSRGNEQIVLTVLQTMLVRQHNILATQLSNINPHWDDEKLYQVSVSHIYCTVPERERVHHIYDHPFRVAP
;
A
#
# COMPACT_ATOMS: atom_id res chain seq x y z
N MET A 1 36.35 32.98 -3.23
CA MET A 1 37.32 32.79 -2.13
C MET A 1 36.57 32.16 -0.96
N ARG A 2 36.54 30.82 -0.86
CA ARG A 2 35.82 30.11 0.22
C ARG A 2 36.74 30.04 1.43
N VAL A 3 36.40 30.75 2.49
CA VAL A 3 37.13 30.71 3.76
C VAL A 3 36.84 29.36 4.42
N PHE A 4 37.83 28.46 4.41
CA PHE A 4 37.83 27.28 5.27
C PHE A 4 38.07 27.73 6.71
N VAL A 5 37.00 27.93 7.47
CA VAL A 5 37.10 28.08 8.93
C VAL A 5 37.21 26.67 9.51
N GLY A 6 38.42 26.27 9.88
CA GLY A 6 38.66 25.00 10.58
C GLY A 6 37.90 24.98 11.90
N CYS A 7 37.07 23.96 12.11
CA CYS A 7 36.39 23.74 13.38
C CYS A 7 37.41 23.24 14.42
N ILE A 8 37.62 24.04 15.47
CA ILE A 8 38.64 23.81 16.52
C ILE A 8 38.23 22.70 17.52
N SER A 9 36.96 22.26 17.52
CA SER A 9 36.55 21.04 18.24
C SER A 9 35.29 20.42 17.64
N GLN A 10 35.11 19.10 17.84
CA GLN A 10 33.92 18.34 17.43
C GLN A 10 32.63 18.95 18.02
N GLN A 11 32.71 19.49 19.24
CA GLN A 11 31.59 20.12 19.94
C GLN A 11 31.20 21.46 19.29
N THR A 12 32.19 22.24 18.84
CA THR A 12 31.96 23.53 18.18
C THR A 12 31.33 23.34 16.80
N CYS A 13 31.73 22.29 16.08
CA CYS A 13 31.15 21.92 14.78
C CYS A 13 29.68 21.50 14.92
N MET A 14 29.36 20.72 15.96
CA MET A 14 27.98 20.32 16.29
C MET A 14 27.09 21.51 16.67
N ASN A 15 27.63 22.50 17.39
CA ASN A 15 26.90 23.70 17.77
C ASN A 15 26.67 24.66 16.58
N LEU A 16 27.63 24.76 15.66
CA LEU A 16 27.46 25.52 14.41
C LEU A 16 26.43 24.87 13.47
N LEU A 17 26.45 23.54 13.33
CA LEU A 17 25.45 22.80 12.55
C LEU A 17 24.03 22.95 13.14
N ARG A 18 23.89 23.04 14.47
CA ARG A 18 22.62 23.33 15.15
C ARG A 18 22.12 24.75 14.89
N SER A 19 23.02 25.73 14.69
CA SER A 19 22.67 27.12 14.40
C SER A 19 22.24 27.34 12.94
N LEU A 20 22.69 26.49 12.01
CA LEU A 20 22.37 26.58 10.59
C LEU A 20 21.13 25.75 10.18
N ALA A 21 20.58 24.99 11.13
CA ALA A 21 19.40 24.15 10.96
C ALA A 21 18.11 24.98 10.89
N GLY A 22 17.69 25.33 9.67
CA GLY A 22 16.38 25.90 9.39
C GLY A 22 15.24 24.91 9.70
N VAL A 23 14.07 25.43 10.06
CA VAL A 23 12.87 24.65 10.39
C VAL A 23 12.22 24.14 9.10
N SER A 24 12.19 22.82 8.89
CA SER A 24 11.50 22.16 7.77
C SER A 24 10.48 21.13 8.28
N ASP A 25 9.26 21.16 7.72
CA ASP A 25 8.20 20.17 7.97
C ASP A 25 8.42 18.85 7.22
N ASP A 26 9.48 18.78 6.42
CA ASP A 26 9.78 17.63 5.57
C ASP A 26 11.07 16.94 6.03
N CYS A 27 10.94 15.72 6.58
CA CYS A 27 12.09 14.90 6.98
C CYS A 27 13.00 14.47 5.81
N ARG A 28 12.69 14.88 4.57
CA ARG A 28 13.57 14.72 3.40
C ARG A 28 14.70 15.75 3.37
N LEU A 29 14.55 16.87 4.08
CA LEU A 29 15.50 17.97 4.09
C LEU A 29 15.92 18.27 5.52
N GLY A 30 17.01 17.63 5.94
CA GLY A 30 17.96 18.05 6.98
C GLY A 30 17.45 18.77 8.23
N VAL A 31 17.71 18.15 9.38
CA VAL A 31 17.97 18.79 10.69
C VAL A 31 16.96 19.87 11.10
N GLY A 32 15.88 19.48 11.77
CA GLY A 32 14.96 20.43 12.41
C GLY A 32 14.08 19.76 13.45
N LYS A 33 13.75 20.48 14.53
CA LYS A 33 12.71 20.08 15.48
C LYS A 33 11.40 19.92 14.72
N VAL A 34 10.89 18.69 14.63
CA VAL A 34 9.59 18.44 13.99
C VAL A 34 8.49 19.01 14.88
N LYS A 35 7.81 20.07 14.42
CA LYS A 35 6.61 20.62 15.08
C LYS A 35 5.38 19.72 14.89
N ASN A 36 5.41 18.84 13.89
CA ASN A 36 4.26 18.03 13.49
C ASN A 36 4.10 16.81 14.41
N ARG A 37 2.98 16.72 15.14
CA ARG A 37 2.65 15.62 16.08
C ARG A 37 2.51 14.25 15.40
N THR A 38 2.62 14.21 14.07
CA THR A 38 2.49 13.01 13.24
C THR A 38 3.82 12.35 12.92
N VAL A 39 4.96 12.89 13.33
CA VAL A 39 6.27 12.29 13.02
C VAL A 39 7.00 11.87 14.29
N PHE A 40 7.35 10.59 14.38
CA PHE A 40 8.08 10.03 15.52
C PHE A 40 9.54 9.73 15.15
N PRO A 41 10.53 10.42 15.74
CA PRO A 41 11.94 10.20 15.44
C PRO A 41 12.42 8.85 16.01
N LEU A 42 13.28 8.16 15.25
CA LEU A 42 13.98 6.96 15.73
C LEU A 42 15.24 7.33 16.53
N ALA A 43 15.63 6.44 17.46
CA ALA A 43 16.79 6.64 18.33
C ALA A 43 18.11 6.65 17.54
N TRP A 44 18.96 7.64 17.86
CA TRP A 44 20.25 7.92 17.23
C TRP A 44 21.35 6.88 17.52
N SER A 45 21.18 6.01 18.52
CA SER A 45 22.17 5.00 18.93
C SER A 45 22.17 3.74 18.07
N ASN A 46 21.42 3.70 16.97
CA ASN A 46 21.39 2.53 16.10
C ASN A 46 22.62 2.51 15.17
N PRO A 47 23.47 1.46 15.21
CA PRO A 47 24.69 1.36 14.41
C PRO A 47 24.45 1.42 12.90
N PHE A 48 23.25 1.07 12.41
CA PHE A 48 22.90 1.20 10.99
C PHE A 48 22.58 2.64 10.56
N TYR A 49 22.11 3.48 11.48
CA TYR A 49 21.71 4.86 11.20
C TYR A 49 22.74 5.89 11.64
N ALA A 50 23.84 5.46 12.26
CA ALA A 50 24.90 6.33 12.78
C ALA A 50 25.55 7.23 11.71
N HIS A 51 25.48 6.85 10.43
CA HIS A 51 25.97 7.64 9.29
C HIS A 51 24.91 8.50 8.60
N TYR A 52 23.62 8.26 8.86
CA TYR A 52 22.54 9.03 8.25
C TYR A 52 22.17 10.17 9.19
N ILE A 53 22.50 11.41 8.80
CA ILE A 53 21.95 12.63 9.43
C ILE A 53 20.47 12.75 9.00
N GLY A 54 19.64 11.85 9.48
CA GLY A 54 18.25 11.72 9.05
C GLY A 54 17.38 11.12 10.14
N CYS A 55 16.28 11.79 10.46
CA CYS A 55 15.25 11.19 11.30
C CYS A 55 14.48 10.16 10.47
N GLY A 56 14.37 8.92 10.94
CA GLY A 56 13.42 7.96 10.38
C GLY A 56 12.00 8.53 10.48
N LYS A 57 11.31 8.71 9.35
CA LYS A 57 9.96 9.26 9.29
C LYS A 57 8.94 8.16 9.60
N ARG A 58 8.58 7.94 10.87
CA ARG A 58 7.33 7.26 11.18
C ARG A 58 6.20 8.28 11.13
N ARG A 59 5.37 8.22 10.08
CA ARG A 59 4.05 8.89 10.13
C ARG A 59 3.19 8.15 11.15
N GLY A 60 2.59 8.88 12.08
CA GLY A 60 1.52 8.35 12.93
C GLY A 60 0.36 7.92 12.04
N GLN A 61 -0.27 6.80 12.40
CA GLN A 61 -1.51 6.39 11.73
C GLN A 61 -2.61 7.42 11.97
N ASP A 62 -3.51 7.55 11.00
CA ASP A 62 -4.69 8.40 11.12
C ASP A 62 -5.51 7.93 12.32
N ARG A 63 -5.84 8.90 13.19
CA ARG A 63 -6.56 8.67 14.44
C ARG A 63 -8.03 8.94 14.24
N ASP A 64 -8.86 8.16 14.92
CA ASP A 64 -10.29 8.38 14.93
C ASP A 64 -10.62 9.81 15.40
N VAL A 65 -11.45 10.51 14.62
CA VAL A 65 -11.84 11.89 14.90
C VAL A 65 -12.98 11.87 15.90
N THR A 66 -12.68 11.46 17.13
CA THR A 66 -13.62 11.64 18.24
C THR A 66 -13.84 13.15 18.48
N PRO A 67 -15.10 13.62 18.54
CA PRO A 67 -15.40 15.00 18.88
C PRO A 67 -14.70 15.42 20.18
N ARG A 68 -14.29 16.69 20.29
CA ARG A 68 -13.52 17.22 21.43
C ARG A 68 -14.17 17.03 22.81
N SER A 69 -15.44 16.62 22.86
CA SER A 69 -16.27 16.45 24.05
C SER A 69 -16.07 15.15 24.82
N PHE A 70 -15.31 14.17 24.30
CA PHE A 70 -15.04 12.89 24.99
C PHE A 70 -13.56 12.72 25.36
N PRO A 71 -13.24 12.01 26.46
CA PRO A 71 -11.85 11.68 26.80
C PRO A 71 -11.22 10.90 25.64
N LYS A 72 -10.15 11.47 25.07
CA LYS A 72 -9.49 10.93 23.88
C LYS A 72 -8.74 9.64 24.20
N THR A 73 -9.33 8.50 23.90
CA THR A 73 -8.56 7.28 23.64
C THR A 73 -8.01 7.38 22.21
N SER A 74 -6.70 7.21 22.03
CA SER A 74 -6.10 7.25 20.70
C SER A 74 -6.36 5.91 19.98
N ALA A 75 -7.45 5.83 19.23
CA ALA A 75 -7.75 4.71 18.35
C ALA A 75 -7.21 4.95 16.93
N VAL A 76 -6.80 3.88 16.27
CA VAL A 76 -6.34 3.86 14.88
C VAL A 76 -7.51 3.49 13.97
N ILE A 77 -7.57 4.10 12.79
CA ILE A 77 -8.62 3.81 11.80
C ILE A 77 -8.18 2.64 10.90
N ASN A 78 -9.09 1.69 10.67
CA ASN A 78 -8.95 0.72 9.58
C ASN A 78 -9.61 1.30 8.32
N THR A 79 -8.82 1.47 7.25
CA THR A 79 -9.29 1.98 5.96
C THR A 79 -9.70 0.87 4.99
N VAL A 80 -9.53 -0.39 5.37
CA VAL A 80 -9.88 -1.58 4.57
C VAL A 80 -11.04 -2.32 5.24
N THR A 81 -11.80 -3.09 4.47
CA THR A 81 -12.84 -3.95 5.03
C THR A 81 -12.21 -4.98 5.98
N SER A 82 -12.87 -5.26 7.11
CA SER A 82 -12.38 -6.26 8.08
C SER A 82 -12.69 -7.69 7.65
N TYR A 83 -13.64 -7.85 6.74
CA TYR A 83 -14.03 -9.15 6.19
C TYR A 83 -12.98 -9.61 5.20
N ILE A 84 -12.86 -10.93 5.08
CA ILE A 84 -12.09 -11.50 4.00
C ILE A 84 -13.06 -11.62 2.83
N ASP A 85 -13.00 -10.64 1.92
CA ASP A 85 -13.99 -10.40 0.85
C ASP A 85 -13.33 -10.12 -0.51
N GLY A 86 -12.01 -10.22 -0.58
CA GLY A 86 -11.26 -9.88 -1.79
C GLY A 86 -11.01 -8.39 -1.99
N SER A 87 -11.24 -7.53 -0.99
CA SER A 87 -11.00 -6.07 -1.07
C SER A 87 -9.59 -5.69 -1.50
N MET A 88 -8.60 -6.56 -1.30
CA MET A 88 -7.23 -6.35 -1.82
C MET A 88 -7.15 -6.33 -3.35
N VAL A 89 -8.10 -6.96 -4.06
CA VAL A 89 -8.20 -6.97 -5.51
C VAL A 89 -9.25 -5.99 -6.00
N TYR A 90 -10.42 -5.98 -5.37
CA TYR A 90 -11.60 -5.23 -5.83
C TYR A 90 -11.74 -3.84 -5.22
N GLY A 91 -10.95 -3.53 -4.19
CA GLY A 91 -10.97 -2.26 -3.48
C GLY A 91 -12.02 -2.21 -2.36
N SER A 92 -11.73 -1.41 -1.33
CA SER A 92 -12.62 -1.20 -0.17
C SER A 92 -13.67 -0.12 -0.39
N ASN A 93 -13.54 0.66 -1.48
CA ASN A 93 -14.39 1.81 -1.79
C ASN A 93 -15.04 1.61 -3.16
N VAL A 94 -16.31 2.00 -3.30
CA VAL A 94 -17.06 1.89 -4.57
C VAL A 94 -16.34 2.60 -5.72
N LYS A 95 -15.86 3.84 -5.50
CA LYS A 95 -15.08 4.58 -6.50
C LYS A 95 -13.83 3.83 -6.97
N MET A 96 -13.18 3.12 -6.05
CA MET A 96 -11.97 2.36 -6.38
C MET A 96 -12.33 1.11 -7.17
N ALA A 97 -13.40 0.40 -6.77
CA ALA A 97 -13.92 -0.75 -7.48
C ALA A 97 -14.30 -0.38 -8.93
N ASP A 98 -15.03 0.72 -9.12
CA ASP A 98 -15.42 1.20 -10.44
C ASP A 98 -14.22 1.57 -11.31
N ASN A 99 -13.19 2.21 -10.71
CA ASN A 99 -11.94 2.54 -11.41
C ASN A 99 -11.15 1.30 -11.87
N LEU A 100 -11.29 0.18 -11.16
CA LEU A 100 -10.63 -1.09 -11.48
C LEU A 100 -11.41 -1.91 -12.51
N ARG A 101 -12.71 -1.65 -12.67
CA ARG A 101 -13.59 -2.36 -13.61
C ARG A 101 -13.52 -1.77 -15.00
N LEU A 102 -13.67 -2.63 -16.01
CA LEU A 102 -13.87 -2.20 -17.39
C LEU A 102 -15.31 -1.70 -17.60
N LEU A 103 -16.23 -2.13 -16.73
CA LEU A 103 -17.68 -1.88 -16.82
C LEU A 103 -18.30 -2.48 -18.09
N GLN A 104 -17.67 -3.52 -18.62
CA GLN A 104 -18.13 -4.26 -19.77
C GLN A 104 -17.86 -5.75 -19.59
N GLY A 105 -18.91 -6.59 -19.75
CA GLY A 105 -18.82 -8.05 -19.66
C GLY A 105 -18.44 -8.60 -18.28
N GLY A 106 -18.59 -7.81 -17.22
CA GLY A 106 -18.15 -8.12 -15.86
C GLY A 106 -16.63 -8.12 -15.70
N LEU A 107 -15.88 -7.50 -16.63
CA LEU A 107 -14.43 -7.60 -16.67
C LEU A 107 -13.74 -6.53 -15.82
N MET A 108 -12.56 -6.90 -15.32
CA MET A 108 -11.59 -5.99 -14.71
C MET A 108 -10.67 -5.40 -15.77
N ARG A 109 -10.26 -4.15 -15.57
CA ARG A 109 -9.28 -3.46 -16.43
C ARG A 109 -7.95 -4.19 -16.35
N THR A 110 -7.37 -4.41 -17.53
CA THR A 110 -6.03 -4.98 -17.67
C THR A 110 -5.28 -4.26 -18.77
N LEU A 111 -3.96 -4.30 -18.72
CA LEU A 111 -3.09 -3.63 -19.67
C LEU A 111 -2.39 -4.67 -20.57
N PRO A 112 -2.70 -4.72 -21.87
CA PRO A 112 -2.15 -5.71 -22.81
C PRO A 112 -0.78 -5.28 -23.38
N VAL A 113 0.19 -4.92 -22.52
CA VAL A 113 1.51 -4.41 -22.94
C VAL A 113 2.29 -5.41 -23.79
N PHE A 114 2.23 -6.69 -23.40
CA PHE A 114 3.05 -7.74 -23.99
C PHE A 114 2.24 -8.71 -24.86
N LYS A 115 1.10 -8.23 -25.37
CA LYS A 115 0.19 -9.06 -26.17
C LYS A 115 0.85 -9.55 -27.46
N ASP A 116 1.66 -8.71 -28.09
CA ASP A 116 2.39 -9.05 -29.32
C ASP A 116 3.43 -10.16 -29.11
N LEU A 117 3.89 -10.31 -27.87
CA LEU A 117 4.81 -11.37 -27.44
C LEU A 117 4.06 -12.60 -26.90
N GLY A 118 2.72 -12.63 -26.98
CA GLY A 118 1.89 -13.71 -26.46
C GLY A 118 1.85 -13.81 -24.93
N LEU A 119 2.33 -12.79 -24.21
CA LEU A 119 2.33 -12.74 -22.76
C LEU A 119 1.00 -12.23 -22.21
N SER A 120 0.69 -12.67 -21.00
CA SER A 120 -0.56 -12.34 -20.31
C SER A 120 -0.65 -10.88 -19.89
N ASN A 121 -1.88 -10.34 -19.87
CA ASN A 121 -2.14 -8.94 -19.53
C ASN A 121 -1.71 -8.58 -18.10
N MET A 122 -1.21 -7.37 -17.90
CA MET A 122 -0.78 -6.85 -16.61
C MET A 122 -1.89 -6.04 -15.93
N LEU A 123 -1.67 -5.67 -14.67
CA LEU A 123 -2.55 -4.74 -13.96
C LEU A 123 -2.57 -3.37 -14.65
N PRO A 124 -3.66 -2.58 -14.49
CA PRO A 124 -3.75 -1.23 -15.02
C PRO A 124 -2.71 -0.30 -14.36
N LEU A 125 -2.39 0.82 -15.01
CA LEU A 125 -1.48 1.82 -14.44
C LEU A 125 -2.19 2.72 -13.44
N LYS A 126 -1.53 3.04 -12.32
CA LYS A 126 -1.99 4.04 -11.36
C LYS A 126 -1.66 5.43 -11.88
N LEU A 127 -2.67 6.13 -12.40
CA LEU A 127 -2.55 7.50 -12.90
C LEU A 127 -2.88 8.54 -11.82
N ASP A 128 -3.85 8.22 -10.96
CA ASP A 128 -4.23 9.08 -9.84
C ASP A 128 -3.31 8.83 -8.64
N HIS A 129 -2.64 9.89 -8.18
CA HIS A 129 -1.68 9.85 -7.06
C HIS A 129 -0.62 8.74 -7.23
N PRO A 130 0.21 8.78 -8.28
CA PRO A 130 1.11 7.68 -8.64
C PRO A 130 2.20 7.38 -7.61
N ASP A 131 2.52 8.35 -6.74
CA ASP A 131 3.55 8.23 -5.71
C ASP A 131 3.01 7.67 -4.38
N ASP A 132 1.70 7.42 -4.29
CA ASP A 132 1.07 6.85 -3.10
C ASP A 132 1.21 5.32 -3.08
N GLY A 133 1.78 4.76 -2.01
CA GLY A 133 2.03 3.32 -1.85
C GLY A 133 3.14 2.75 -2.72
N CYS A 134 3.90 3.59 -3.42
CA CYS A 134 4.94 3.16 -4.36
C CYS A 134 6.07 4.18 -4.46
N ILE A 135 7.32 3.71 -4.62
CA ILE A 135 8.49 4.57 -4.84
C ILE A 135 8.89 4.48 -6.30
N ARG A 136 8.85 5.61 -7.00
CA ARG A 136 9.16 5.72 -8.42
C ARG A 136 10.50 6.43 -8.59
N THR A 137 11.39 5.85 -9.39
CA THR A 137 12.67 6.47 -9.72
C THR A 137 12.49 7.64 -10.69
N ASP A 138 11.62 7.45 -11.69
CA ASP A 138 11.35 8.42 -12.75
C ASP A 138 9.84 8.67 -12.92
N LYS A 139 9.49 9.83 -13.47
CA LYS A 139 8.09 10.24 -13.74
C LYS A 139 7.42 9.42 -14.85
N ASP A 140 8.20 8.74 -15.68
CA ASP A 140 7.70 7.92 -16.79
C ASP A 140 7.44 6.46 -16.37
N ILE A 141 7.91 6.06 -15.20
CA ILE A 141 7.65 4.73 -14.62
C ILE A 141 6.35 4.82 -13.84
N TYR A 142 5.39 3.94 -14.09
CA TYR A 142 4.11 3.92 -13.37
C TYR A 142 4.00 2.69 -12.49
N CYS A 143 3.36 2.85 -11.33
CA CYS A 143 3.00 1.74 -10.47
C CYS A 143 1.67 1.13 -10.91
N PHE A 144 1.39 -0.10 -10.51
CA PHE A 144 0.13 -0.75 -10.85
C PHE A 144 -1.01 -0.25 -9.97
N LEU A 145 -2.19 -0.13 -10.57
CA LEU A 145 -3.43 0.13 -9.87
C LEU A 145 -4.02 -1.21 -9.43
N ALA A 146 -4.25 -1.34 -8.12
CA ALA A 146 -4.84 -2.51 -7.49
C ALA A 146 -5.79 -2.07 -6.37
N GLY A 147 -6.68 -2.96 -5.91
CA GLY A 147 -7.65 -2.68 -4.84
C GLY A 147 -7.05 -2.13 -3.55
N ASP A 148 -5.84 -2.58 -3.20
CA ASP A 148 -5.07 -2.08 -2.06
C ASP A 148 -3.83 -1.29 -2.52
N SER A 149 -3.55 -0.16 -1.86
CA SER A 149 -2.45 0.74 -2.21
C SER A 149 -1.06 0.11 -2.03
N ARG A 150 -0.93 -0.94 -1.23
CA ARG A 150 0.31 -1.67 -0.97
C ARG A 150 0.60 -2.73 -2.03
N GLY A 151 -0.26 -2.88 -3.05
CA GLY A 151 -0.06 -3.85 -4.14
C GLY A 151 1.29 -3.77 -4.85
N ASN A 152 2.00 -2.64 -4.73
CA ASN A 152 3.32 -2.38 -5.33
C ASN A 152 4.49 -2.41 -4.33
N GLU A 153 4.27 -2.80 -3.07
CA GLU A 153 5.32 -2.83 -2.05
C GLU A 153 6.35 -3.93 -2.33
N GLN A 154 5.87 -5.10 -2.78
CA GLN A 154 6.71 -6.22 -3.18
C GLN A 154 6.17 -6.85 -4.47
N ILE A 155 7.09 -7.26 -5.34
CA ILE A 155 6.76 -7.86 -6.65
C ILE A 155 5.85 -9.07 -6.48
N VAL A 156 6.07 -9.91 -5.46
CA VAL A 156 5.26 -11.11 -5.20
C VAL A 156 3.79 -10.75 -4.95
N LEU A 157 3.51 -9.65 -4.25
CA LEU A 157 2.15 -9.18 -3.99
C LEU A 157 1.48 -8.71 -5.29
N THR A 158 2.21 -7.98 -6.12
CA THR A 158 1.75 -7.55 -7.45
C THR A 158 1.42 -8.75 -8.33
N VAL A 159 2.26 -9.79 -8.34
CA VAL A 159 2.04 -11.03 -9.09
C VAL A 159 0.77 -11.72 -8.64
N LEU A 160 0.56 -11.85 -7.32
CA LEU A 160 -0.65 -12.46 -6.76
C LEU A 160 -1.92 -11.69 -7.18
N GLN A 161 -1.92 -10.36 -7.06
CA GLN A 161 -3.04 -9.54 -7.50
C GLN A 161 -3.29 -9.67 -9.01
N THR A 162 -2.23 -9.70 -9.81
CA THR A 162 -2.32 -9.90 -11.27
C THR A 162 -2.95 -11.26 -11.60
N MET A 163 -2.56 -12.33 -10.90
CA MET A 163 -3.14 -13.67 -11.09
C MET A 163 -4.63 -13.69 -10.77
N LEU A 164 -5.06 -13.07 -9.66
CA LEU A 164 -6.46 -13.03 -9.26
C LEU A 164 -7.32 -12.23 -10.27
N VAL A 165 -6.82 -11.10 -10.76
CA VAL A 165 -7.52 -10.31 -11.80
C VAL A 165 -7.65 -11.10 -13.11
N ARG A 166 -6.61 -11.84 -13.50
CA ARG A 166 -6.68 -12.72 -14.69
C ARG A 166 -7.71 -13.82 -14.51
N GLN A 167 -7.71 -14.47 -13.35
CA GLN A 167 -8.70 -15.50 -13.03
C GLN A 167 -10.12 -14.93 -13.08
N HIS A 168 -10.31 -13.69 -12.60
CA HIS A 168 -11.62 -13.02 -12.65
C HIS A 168 -12.10 -12.86 -14.10
N ASN A 169 -11.24 -12.36 -14.98
CA ASN A 169 -11.60 -12.15 -16.37
C ASN A 169 -11.86 -13.47 -17.11
N ILE A 170 -11.11 -14.54 -16.80
CA ILE A 170 -11.38 -15.88 -17.34
C ILE A 170 -12.77 -16.36 -16.89
N LEU A 171 -13.10 -16.24 -15.61
CA LEU A 171 -14.39 -16.66 -15.08
C LEU A 171 -15.54 -15.82 -15.66
N ALA A 172 -15.40 -14.49 -15.71
CA ALA A 172 -16.41 -13.60 -16.25
C ALA A 172 -16.73 -13.91 -17.72
N THR A 173 -15.70 -14.17 -18.55
CA THR A 173 -15.91 -14.58 -19.96
C THR A 173 -16.58 -15.96 -20.07
N GLN A 174 -16.20 -16.93 -19.25
CA GLN A 174 -16.86 -18.24 -19.23
C GLN A 174 -18.32 -18.13 -18.79
N LEU A 175 -18.60 -17.35 -17.75
CA LEU A 175 -19.95 -17.12 -17.24
C LEU A 175 -20.82 -16.37 -18.25
N SER A 176 -20.27 -15.42 -19.00
CA SER A 176 -21.02 -14.71 -20.05
C SER A 176 -21.38 -15.63 -21.22
N ASN A 177 -20.51 -16.59 -21.55
CA ASN A 177 -20.78 -17.59 -22.59
C ASN A 177 -21.89 -18.56 -22.17
N ILE A 178 -21.92 -18.97 -20.90
CA ILE A 178 -22.93 -19.88 -20.36
C ILE A 178 -24.26 -19.14 -20.13
N ASN A 179 -24.21 -17.88 -19.69
CA ASN A 179 -25.37 -17.06 -19.37
C ASN A 179 -25.36 -15.74 -20.15
N PRO A 180 -25.76 -15.74 -21.45
CA PRO A 180 -25.77 -14.53 -22.27
C PRO A 180 -26.77 -13.45 -21.80
N HIS A 181 -27.71 -13.81 -20.94
CA HIS A 181 -28.76 -12.94 -20.42
C HIS A 181 -28.36 -12.19 -19.14
N TRP A 182 -27.13 -12.37 -18.65
CA TRP A 182 -26.66 -11.68 -17.44
C TRP A 182 -26.07 -10.31 -17.77
N ASP A 183 -26.43 -9.32 -16.95
CA ASP A 183 -25.86 -7.98 -17.00
C ASP A 183 -24.41 -7.95 -16.51
N ASP A 184 -23.68 -6.88 -16.86
CA ASP A 184 -22.29 -6.63 -16.43
C ASP A 184 -22.09 -6.78 -14.92
N GLU A 185 -22.97 -6.13 -14.14
CA GLU A 185 -22.89 -6.14 -12.68
C GLU A 185 -23.04 -7.56 -12.12
N LYS A 186 -23.96 -8.35 -12.69
CA LYS A 186 -24.20 -9.71 -12.22
C LYS A 186 -23.00 -10.60 -12.53
N LEU A 187 -22.41 -10.47 -13.71
CA LEU A 187 -21.19 -11.19 -14.09
C LEU A 187 -20.02 -10.85 -13.17
N TYR A 188 -19.84 -9.56 -12.87
CA TYR A 188 -18.81 -9.09 -11.95
C TYR A 188 -18.99 -9.69 -10.55
N GLN A 189 -20.17 -9.52 -9.93
CA GLN A 189 -20.43 -9.96 -8.56
C GLN A 189 -20.32 -11.49 -8.39
N VAL A 190 -20.82 -12.26 -9.35
CA VAL A 190 -20.70 -13.73 -9.32
C VAL A 190 -19.24 -14.15 -9.47
N SER A 191 -18.47 -13.48 -10.35
CA SER A 191 -17.04 -13.77 -10.52
C SER A 191 -16.22 -13.44 -9.26
N VAL A 192 -16.54 -12.33 -8.59
CA VAL A 192 -15.96 -11.97 -7.28
C VAL A 192 -16.23 -13.05 -6.25
N SER A 193 -17.50 -13.42 -6.09
CA SER A 193 -17.93 -14.45 -5.14
C SER A 193 -17.23 -15.78 -5.40
N HIS A 194 -17.14 -16.19 -6.67
CA HIS A 194 -16.52 -17.46 -7.02
C HIS A 194 -15.03 -17.51 -6.65
N ILE A 195 -14.25 -16.49 -7.03
CA ILE A 195 -12.81 -16.43 -6.68
C ILE A 195 -12.63 -16.53 -5.18
N TYR A 196 -13.39 -15.74 -4.44
CA TYR A 196 -13.19 -15.62 -3.01
C TYR A 196 -13.60 -16.90 -2.26
N CYS A 197 -14.70 -17.55 -2.65
CA CYS A 197 -15.09 -18.86 -2.10
C CYS A 197 -14.07 -19.97 -2.39
N THR A 198 -13.28 -19.86 -3.47
CA THR A 198 -12.26 -20.86 -3.83
C THR A 198 -10.91 -20.66 -3.12
N VAL A 199 -10.67 -19.51 -2.47
CA VAL A 199 -9.43 -19.31 -1.70
C VAL A 199 -9.51 -20.19 -0.45
N PRO A 200 -8.62 -21.18 -0.28
CA PRO A 200 -8.73 -22.13 0.82
C PRO A 200 -8.31 -21.44 2.12
N GLU A 201 -9.29 -20.90 2.84
CA GLU A 201 -9.10 -20.41 4.20
C GLU A 201 -8.70 -21.57 5.14
N ARG A 202 -9.17 -22.78 4.82
CA ARG A 202 -8.95 -23.99 5.63
C ARG A 202 -7.49 -24.46 5.64
N GLU A 203 -6.80 -24.50 4.50
CA GLU A 203 -5.41 -25.02 4.44
C GLU A 203 -4.41 -24.08 5.12
N ARG A 204 -4.62 -22.75 5.02
CA ARG A 204 -3.66 -21.79 5.57
C ARG A 204 -3.75 -21.66 7.10
N VAL A 205 -4.94 -21.79 7.68
CA VAL A 205 -5.13 -21.69 9.14
C VAL A 205 -4.55 -22.91 9.85
N HIS A 206 -4.74 -24.12 9.33
CA HIS A 206 -4.18 -25.34 9.95
C HIS A 206 -2.65 -25.29 10.01
N HIS A 207 -1.96 -24.93 8.93
CA HIS A 207 -0.49 -24.81 8.95
C HIS A 207 0.06 -23.75 9.92
N ILE A 208 -0.73 -22.73 10.28
CA ILE A 208 -0.31 -21.67 11.22
C ILE A 208 -0.58 -22.10 12.67
N TYR A 209 -1.68 -22.81 12.91
CA TYR A 209 -2.15 -23.16 14.26
C TYR A 209 -2.03 -24.66 14.59
N ASP A 210 -1.32 -25.46 13.79
CA ASP A 210 -1.18 -26.93 13.98
C ASP A 210 -0.39 -27.36 15.23
N HIS A 211 -0.19 -26.45 16.19
CA HIS A 211 0.13 -26.82 17.55
C HIS A 211 -1.15 -26.84 18.38
N PRO A 212 -1.56 -27.98 18.96
CA PRO A 212 -2.66 -27.97 19.90
C PRO A 212 -2.28 -26.99 21.01
N PHE A 213 -3.15 -26.01 21.26
CA PHE A 213 -3.14 -25.28 22.53
C PHE A 213 -3.27 -26.35 23.62
N ARG A 214 -2.14 -26.81 24.16
CA ARG A 214 -2.11 -27.48 25.46
C ARG A 214 -2.56 -26.43 26.45
N VAL A 215 -3.85 -26.42 26.73
CA VAL A 215 -4.35 -25.85 27.97
C VAL A 215 -3.65 -26.65 29.05
N ALA A 216 -2.65 -26.04 29.71
CA ALA A 216 -2.01 -26.64 30.86
C ALA A 216 -3.08 -26.89 31.93
N PRO A 217 -3.03 -28.03 32.64
CA PRO A 217 -4.01 -28.40 33.66
C PRO A 217 -4.05 -27.40 34.82
#